data_AF-A0A920SKR6-F1
#
_entry.id   AF-A0A920SKR6-F1
#
_cell.length_a   1.000
_cell.length_b   1.000
_cell.length_c   1.000
_cell.angle_alpha   90.00
_cell.angle_beta   90.00
_cell.angle_gamma   90.00
#
_symmetry.space_group_name_H-M   'P 1'
#
loop_
_entity.id
_entity.type
_entity.pdbx_description
1 polymer ?
#
loop_
_entity_poly.entity_id
_entity_poly.type
_entity_poly.pdbx_seq_one_letter_code
_entity_poly.pdbx_strand_id
1 'polypeptide(L)'
;MQELIAAGETYQVNYTIRLRSPFSGDPLGLFGDLIRAQRADHGAYLDLGDRAVCSASPELFVRKEGRRLTSRPMKGTIGRHPDPEFDRLAAAHLARSEKDLAENTMIVDMVRNDLGRIAEYGTVRVLPCTRWRPIPHSTR
;
A
#
# COMPACT_ATOMS: atom_id res chain seq x y z
N MET A 1 20.26 5.34 -13.05
CA MET A 1 19.01 4.72 -12.55
C MET A 1 17.84 4.92 -13.50
N GLN A 2 17.55 6.15 -13.95
CA GLN A 2 16.61 6.37 -15.07
C GLN A 2 17.01 5.58 -16.33
N GLU A 3 18.31 5.44 -16.57
CA GLU A 3 18.86 4.60 -17.64
C GLU A 3 18.57 3.09 -17.47
N LEU A 4 18.43 2.58 -16.23
CA LEU A 4 18.07 1.18 -15.97
C LEU A 4 16.58 0.92 -16.19
N ILE A 5 15.74 1.92 -15.91
CA ILE A 5 14.30 1.88 -16.24
C ILE A 5 14.14 1.97 -17.77
N ALA A 6 14.89 2.87 -18.42
CA ALA A 6 14.89 3.02 -19.87
C ALA A 6 15.45 1.78 -20.61
N ALA A 7 16.40 1.08 -19.99
CA ALA A 7 16.95 -0.18 -20.50
C ALA A 7 16.03 -1.40 -20.24
N GLY A 8 14.92 -1.24 -19.50
CA GLY A 8 13.97 -2.32 -19.21
C GLY A 8 14.41 -3.29 -18.10
N GLU A 9 15.49 -2.97 -17.37
CA GLU A 9 16.06 -3.81 -16.30
C GLU A 9 15.26 -3.69 -14.99
N THR A 10 14.51 -2.61 -14.80
CA THR A 10 13.64 -2.43 -13.62
C THR A 10 12.43 -1.56 -13.95
N TYR A 11 11.24 -1.99 -13.54
CA TYR A 11 9.99 -1.28 -13.85
C TYR A 11 9.60 -0.26 -12.77
N GLN A 12 10.00 -0.46 -11.52
CA GLN A 12 9.72 0.46 -10.42
C GLN A 12 10.72 0.30 -9.27
N VAL A 13 11.22 1.41 -8.76
CA VAL A 13 12.07 1.45 -7.55
C VAL A 13 11.33 2.20 -6.45
N ASN A 14 11.17 1.59 -5.28
CA ASN A 14 10.63 2.25 -4.09
C ASN A 14 11.78 2.66 -3.16
N TYR A 15 12.01 3.97 -3.02
CA TYR A 15 13.03 4.49 -2.10
C TYR A 15 12.46 4.54 -0.68
N THR A 16 13.12 3.85 0.25
CA THR A 16 12.74 3.86 1.67
C THR A 16 13.85 4.47 2.52
N ILE A 17 13.47 5.32 3.47
CA ILE A 17 14.38 5.91 4.44
C ILE A 17 14.13 5.25 5.80
N ARG A 18 15.20 4.81 6.45
CA ARG A 18 15.14 4.26 7.80
C ARG A 18 15.44 5.35 8.82
N LEU A 19 14.44 5.72 9.62
CA LEU A 19 14.60 6.61 10.76
C LEU A 19 14.86 5.79 12.03
N ARG A 20 15.69 6.34 12.92
CA ARG A 20 16.00 5.76 14.24
C ARG A 20 15.89 6.85 15.28
N SER A 21 15.20 6.56 16.37
CA SER A 21 15.09 7.42 17.55
C SER A 21 15.20 6.55 18.80
N PRO A 22 15.83 7.02 19.89
CA PRO A 22 15.62 6.42 21.20
C PRO A 22 14.12 6.46 21.53
N PHE A 23 13.64 5.42 22.22
CA PHE A 23 12.26 5.29 22.65
C PHE A 23 12.22 4.80 24.09
N SER A 24 11.40 5.45 24.90
CA SER A 24 11.12 5.07 26.28
C SER A 24 9.61 5.15 26.50
N GLY A 25 9.00 4.07 26.97
CA GLY A 25 7.57 4.00 27.21
C GLY A 25 7.01 2.61 26.92
N ASP A 26 5.67 2.51 26.96
CA ASP A 26 4.95 1.28 26.63
C ASP A 26 4.84 1.10 25.09
N PRO A 27 5.41 0.04 24.51
CA PRO A 27 5.28 -0.25 23.08
C PRO A 27 3.84 -0.48 22.63
N LEU A 28 2.97 -1.00 23.51
CA LEU A 28 1.57 -1.22 23.18
C LEU A 28 0.81 0.11 23.06
N GLY A 29 1.07 1.06 23.96
CA GLY A 29 0.61 2.44 23.84
C GLY A 29 1.04 3.10 22.52
N LEU A 30 2.32 2.97 22.15
CA LEU A 30 2.83 3.45 20.87
C LEU A 30 2.09 2.83 19.68
N PHE A 31 1.82 1.52 19.73
CA PHE A 31 1.05 0.84 18.69
C PHE A 31 -0.38 1.40 18.57
N GLY A 32 -1.04 1.65 19.70
CA GLY A 32 -2.36 2.27 19.72
C GLY A 32 -2.38 3.65 19.07
N ASP A 33 -1.39 4.48 19.36
CA ASP A 33 -1.24 5.80 18.73
C ASP A 33 -0.97 5.70 17.23
N LEU A 34 -0.09 4.77 16.83
CA LEU A 34 0.25 4.53 15.43
C LEU A 34 -0.99 4.13 14.60
N ILE A 35 -1.80 3.21 15.10
CA ILE A 35 -3.02 2.75 14.42
C ILE A 35 -4.05 3.87 14.32
N ARG A 36 -4.24 4.64 15.40
CA ARG A 36 -5.16 5.79 15.41
C ARG A 36 -4.74 6.86 14.41
N ALA A 37 -3.46 7.19 14.36
CA ALA A 37 -2.91 8.19 13.44
C ALA A 37 -3.06 7.72 11.98
N GLN A 38 -2.62 6.51 11.64
CA GLN A 38 -2.64 6.05 10.24
C GLN A 38 -4.02 5.58 9.77
N ARG A 39 -4.97 5.34 10.70
CA ARG A 39 -6.26 4.67 10.42
C ARG A 39 -6.04 3.39 9.60
N ALA A 40 -5.01 2.63 9.97
CA ALA A 40 -4.57 1.47 9.20
C ALA A 40 -5.61 0.35 9.26
N ASP A 41 -5.95 -0.22 8.10
CA ASP A 41 -6.85 -1.38 7.99
C ASP A 41 -6.17 -2.68 8.49
N HIS A 42 -4.83 -2.71 8.51
CA HIS A 42 -4.03 -3.88 8.85
C HIS A 42 -2.95 -3.53 9.88
N GLY A 43 -3.31 -3.64 11.17
CA GLY A 43 -2.38 -3.50 12.29
C GLY A 43 -1.80 -4.83 12.74
N ALA A 44 -0.52 -4.86 13.10
CA ALA A 44 0.10 -5.99 13.79
C ALA A 44 1.01 -5.49 14.91
N TYR A 45 0.85 -6.10 16.09
CA TYR A 45 1.73 -5.93 17.23
C TYR A 45 2.33 -7.28 17.58
N LEU A 46 3.66 -7.33 17.70
CA LEU A 46 4.39 -8.52 18.13
C LEU A 46 5.29 -8.13 19.29
N ASP A 47 5.08 -8.78 20.44
CA ASP A 47 6.02 -8.73 21.55
C ASP A 47 6.96 -9.93 21.45
N LEU A 48 8.26 -9.66 21.34
CA LEU A 48 9.33 -10.65 21.25
C LEU A 48 10.14 -10.73 22.55
N GLY A 49 9.70 -10.05 23.62
CA GLY A 49 10.37 -9.99 24.92
C GLY A 49 11.51 -8.97 24.96
N ASP A 50 12.51 -9.09 24.08
CA ASP A 50 13.60 -8.10 23.98
C ASP A 50 13.25 -6.91 23.07
N ARG A 51 12.24 -7.08 22.22
CA ARG A 51 11.82 -6.14 21.18
C ARG A 51 10.32 -6.21 20.97
N ALA A 52 9.75 -5.09 20.53
CA ALA A 52 8.38 -5.05 20.01
C ALA A 52 8.39 -4.63 18.54
N VAL A 53 7.50 -5.21 17.74
CA VAL A 53 7.23 -4.80 16.36
C VAL A 53 5.83 -4.22 16.29
N CYS A 54 5.75 -2.94 15.96
CA CYS A 54 4.51 -2.22 15.72
C CYS A 54 4.38 -1.97 14.21
N SER A 55 3.33 -2.51 13.58
CA SER A 55 3.07 -2.36 12.15
C SER A 55 1.67 -1.81 11.91
N ALA A 56 1.57 -0.82 11.05
CA ALA A 56 0.32 -0.22 10.60
C ALA A 56 0.36 -0.19 9.07
N SER A 57 -0.01 -1.31 8.43
CA SER A 57 0.02 -1.43 6.98
C SER A 57 -1.25 -0.85 6.36
N PRO A 58 -1.14 0.06 5.37
CA PRO A 58 -2.29 0.52 4.59
C PRO A 58 -2.69 -0.48 3.49
N GLU A 59 -1.86 -1.47 3.20
CA GLU A 59 -2.00 -2.34 2.03
C GLU A 59 -2.05 -3.83 2.42
N LEU A 60 -2.91 -4.59 1.75
CA LEU A 60 -3.01 -6.04 1.95
C LEU A 60 -2.10 -6.74 0.96
N PHE A 61 -0.94 -7.20 1.44
CA PHE A 61 0.00 -7.96 0.62
C PHE A 61 -0.64 -9.27 0.14
N VAL A 62 -0.97 -10.19 1.05
CA VAL A 62 -1.68 -11.43 0.73
C VAL A 62 -2.56 -11.84 1.91
N ARG A 63 -3.77 -12.31 1.61
CA ARG A 63 -4.65 -13.05 2.52
C ARG A 63 -4.96 -14.42 1.94
N LYS A 64 -4.87 -15.46 2.77
CA LYS A 64 -5.23 -16.83 2.41
C LYS A 64 -6.42 -17.30 3.24
N GLU A 65 -7.50 -17.68 2.57
CA GLU A 65 -8.71 -18.26 3.17
C GLU A 65 -8.96 -19.61 2.51
N GLY A 66 -8.56 -20.71 3.17
CA GLY A 66 -8.60 -22.04 2.56
C GLY A 66 -7.71 -22.10 1.30
N ARG A 67 -8.35 -22.30 0.13
CA ARG A 67 -7.72 -22.28 -1.20
C ARG A 67 -7.74 -20.92 -1.89
N ARG A 68 -8.37 -19.91 -1.29
CA ARG A 68 -8.52 -18.57 -1.87
C ARG A 68 -7.35 -17.66 -1.45
N LEU A 69 -6.68 -17.06 -2.42
CA LEU A 69 -5.70 -15.99 -2.20
C LEU A 69 -6.31 -14.64 -2.59
N THR A 70 -6.02 -13.59 -1.83
CA THR A 70 -6.46 -12.22 -2.11
C THR A 70 -5.33 -11.25 -1.82
N SER A 71 -5.00 -10.41 -2.80
CA SER A 71 -4.06 -9.31 -2.67
C SER A 71 -4.77 -8.01 -3.06
N ARG A 72 -4.39 -6.89 -2.45
CA ARG A 72 -4.92 -5.57 -2.80
C ARG A 72 -3.76 -4.60 -2.99
N PRO A 73 -3.07 -4.69 -4.15
CA PRO A 73 -2.01 -3.77 -4.43
C PRO A 73 -2.52 -2.32 -4.50
N MET A 74 -1.70 -1.35 -4.13
CA MET A 74 -2.03 0.08 -4.23
C MET A 74 -0.90 0.87 -4.88
N LYS A 75 -1.25 1.72 -5.86
CA LYS A 75 -0.34 2.71 -6.44
C LYS A 75 -1.08 4.00 -6.77
N GLY A 76 -0.35 5.11 -6.80
CA GLY A 76 -0.95 6.44 -6.91
C GLY A 76 -1.47 6.91 -5.56
N THR A 77 -0.72 7.81 -4.92
CA THR A 77 -1.13 8.44 -3.67
C THR A 77 -1.21 9.94 -3.90
N ILE A 78 -2.37 10.54 -3.64
CA ILE A 78 -2.53 11.99 -3.65
C ILE A 78 -2.58 12.51 -2.21
N GLY A 79 -1.97 13.67 -1.99
CA GLY A 79 -2.01 14.31 -0.68
C GLY A 79 -3.43 14.79 -0.37
N ARG A 80 -3.85 14.66 0.89
CA ARG A 80 -5.17 15.19 1.28
C ARG A 80 -5.13 16.72 1.35
N HIS A 81 -6.22 17.35 0.95
CA HIS A 81 -6.40 18.78 1.13
C HIS A 81 -7.34 19.07 2.33
N PRO A 82 -7.06 20.09 3.17
CA PRO A 82 -7.94 20.45 4.29
C PRO A 82 -9.34 20.88 3.84
N ASP A 83 -9.44 21.48 2.65
CA ASP A 83 -10.71 21.82 2.01
C ASP A 83 -11.32 20.60 1.29
N PRO A 84 -12.53 20.14 1.69
CA PRO A 84 -13.21 18.99 1.09
C PRO A 84 -13.58 19.12 -0.39
N GLU A 85 -13.67 20.33 -0.93
CA GLU A 85 -13.94 20.55 -2.36
C GLU A 85 -12.67 20.30 -3.18
N PHE A 86 -11.55 20.88 -2.74
CA PHE A 86 -10.25 20.64 -3.35
C PHE A 86 -9.78 19.18 -3.18
N ASP A 87 -10.08 18.53 -2.05
CA ASP A 87 -9.78 17.09 -1.85
C ASP A 87 -10.53 16.21 -2.86
N ARG A 88 -11.80 16.53 -3.14
CA ARG A 88 -12.61 15.82 -4.15
C ARG A 88 -12.11 16.07 -5.56
N LEU A 89 -11.73 17.31 -5.89
CA LEU A 89 -11.15 17.65 -7.19
C LEU A 89 -9.81 16.94 -7.41
N ALA A 90 -8.96 16.90 -6.38
CA ALA A 90 -7.69 16.17 -6.40
C ALA A 90 -7.91 14.66 -6.62
N ALA A 91 -8.85 14.04 -5.90
CA ALA A 91 -9.20 12.63 -6.10
C ALA A 91 -9.75 12.36 -7.51
N ALA A 92 -10.60 13.23 -8.04
CA ALA A 92 -11.12 13.13 -9.40
C ALA A 92 -10.03 13.30 -10.46
N HIS A 93 -9.05 14.16 -10.21
CA HIS A 93 -7.89 14.36 -11.08
C HIS A 93 -7.00 13.11 -11.08
N LEU A 94 -6.70 12.53 -9.92
CA LEU A 94 -5.95 11.27 -9.80
C LEU A 94 -6.64 10.13 -10.56
N ALA A 95 -7.98 10.03 -10.43
CA ALA A 95 -8.76 9.00 -11.12
C ALA A 95 -8.77 9.15 -12.65
N ARG A 96 -8.43 10.33 -13.18
CA ARG A 96 -8.36 10.62 -14.62
C ARG A 96 -6.93 10.70 -15.15
N SER A 97 -5.93 10.59 -14.28
CA SER A 97 -4.52 10.60 -14.67
C SER A 97 -4.19 9.28 -15.36
N GLU A 98 -3.95 9.33 -16.67
CA GLU A 98 -3.53 8.16 -17.46
C GLU A 98 -2.25 7.53 -16.90
N LYS A 99 -1.36 8.36 -16.34
CA LYS A 99 -0.13 7.89 -15.69
C LYS A 99 -0.43 7.03 -14.45
N ASP A 100 -1.28 7.53 -13.54
CA ASP A 100 -1.60 6.80 -12.31
C ASP A 100 -2.44 5.54 -12.59
N LEU A 101 -3.29 5.56 -13.63
CA LEU A 101 -3.98 4.36 -14.12
C LEU A 101 -2.99 3.35 -14.70
N ALA A 102 -2.02 3.79 -15.50
CA ALA A 102 -1.00 2.92 -16.08
C ALA A 102 -0.13 2.27 -14.99
N GLU A 103 0.32 3.03 -14.01
CA GLU A 103 1.10 2.51 -12.88
C GLU A 103 0.29 1.52 -12.02
N ASN A 104 -0.99 1.81 -11.75
CA ASN A 104 -1.87 0.89 -11.05
C ASN A 104 -2.09 -0.42 -11.83
N THR A 105 -2.34 -0.32 -13.14
CA THR A 105 -2.54 -1.47 -14.00
C THR A 105 -1.28 -2.35 -14.04
N MET A 106 -0.11 -1.73 -14.16
CA MET A 106 1.17 -2.43 -14.16
C MET A 106 1.40 -3.26 -12.89
N ILE A 107 1.13 -2.70 -11.70
CA ILE A 107 1.30 -3.44 -10.43
C ILE A 107 0.25 -4.54 -10.30
N VAL A 108 -1.00 -4.29 -10.70
CA VAL A 108 -2.04 -5.31 -10.68
C VAL A 108 -1.65 -6.49 -11.58
N ASP A 109 -1.12 -6.23 -12.76
CA ASP A 109 -0.65 -7.27 -13.68
C ASP A 109 0.57 -8.02 -13.13
N MET A 110 1.50 -7.34 -12.48
CA MET A 110 2.63 -7.97 -11.80
C MET A 110 2.16 -8.94 -10.70
N VAL A 111 1.26 -8.48 -9.81
CA VAL A 111 0.70 -9.32 -8.73
C VAL A 111 -0.14 -10.46 -9.31
N ARG A 112 -0.89 -10.21 -10.39
CA ARG A 112 -1.65 -11.26 -11.10
C ARG A 112 -0.72 -12.33 -11.66
N ASN A 113 0.40 -11.94 -12.27
CA ASN A 113 1.40 -12.87 -12.78
C ASN A 113 2.00 -13.72 -11.66
N ASP A 114 2.37 -13.09 -10.55
CA ASP A 114 2.93 -13.79 -9.39
C ASP A 114 1.94 -14.78 -8.77
N LEU A 115 0.67 -14.39 -8.63
CA LEU A 115 -0.40 -15.28 -8.17
C LEU A 115 -0.69 -16.39 -9.20
N GLY A 116 -0.57 -16.10 -10.50
CA GLY A 116 -0.77 -17.07 -11.57
C GLY A 116 0.24 -18.22 -11.57
N ARG A 117 1.44 -18.01 -11.01
CA ARG A 117 2.46 -19.07 -10.87
C ARG A 117 2.11 -20.12 -9.83
N ILE A 118 1.24 -19.79 -8.87
CA ILE A 118 0.88 -20.66 -7.74
C ILE A 118 -0.60 -21.08 -7.75
N ALA A 119 -1.46 -20.34 -8.44
CA ALA A 119 -2.88 -20.63 -8.55
C ALA A 119 -3.18 -21.63 -9.68
N GLU A 120 -4.35 -22.26 -9.61
CA GLU A 120 -4.84 -23.09 -10.71
C GLU A 120 -5.08 -22.23 -11.97
N TYR A 121 -4.79 -22.80 -13.13
CA TYR A 121 -4.88 -22.10 -14.40
C TYR A 121 -6.28 -21.50 -14.62
N GLY A 122 -6.35 -20.23 -15.00
CA GLY A 122 -7.60 -19.51 -15.25
C GLY A 122 -8.39 -19.07 -14.00
N THR A 123 -7.89 -19.35 -12.78
CA THR A 123 -8.61 -18.98 -11.54
C THR A 123 -8.31 -17.58 -11.02
N VAL A 124 -7.21 -16.96 -11.47
CA VAL A 124 -6.83 -15.59 -11.03
C VAL A 124 -7.74 -14.56 -11.71
N ARG A 125 -8.49 -13.82 -10.88
CA ARG A 125 -9.42 -12.77 -11.32
C ARG A 125 -9.03 -11.42 -10.72
N VAL A 126 -9.03 -10.39 -11.55
CA VAL A 126 -8.92 -8.99 -11.11
C VAL A 126 -10.33 -8.47 -10.90
N LEU A 127 -10.64 -8.05 -9.67
CA LEU A 127 -11.92 -7.40 -9.38
C LEU A 127 -11.79 -5.91 -9.71
N PRO A 128 -12.79 -5.29 -10.35
CA PRO A 128 -12.73 -3.86 -10.66
C PRO A 128 -12.53 -3.06 -9.36
N CYS A 129 -11.53 -2.19 -9.38
CA CYS A 129 -11.23 -1.27 -8.28
C CYS A 129 -12.39 -0.28 -8.15
N THR A 130 -13.36 -0.61 -7.30
CA THR A 130 -14.60 0.16 -7.12
C THR A 130 -14.47 1.23 -6.04
N ARG A 131 -13.30 1.38 -5.39
CA ARG A 131 -13.18 2.30 -4.25
C ARG A 131 -11.76 2.86 -4.10
N TRP A 132 -11.58 4.11 -4.53
CA TRP A 132 -10.47 4.94 -4.09
C TRP A 132 -10.52 5.11 -2.57
N ARG A 133 -9.43 4.74 -1.88
CA ARG A 133 -9.37 4.80 -0.41
C ARG A 133 -8.65 6.06 0.04
N PRO A 134 -9.29 6.88 0.88
CA PRO A 134 -8.67 8.11 1.33
C PRO A 134 -7.78 7.80 2.55
N ILE A 135 -6.46 7.98 2.44
CA ILE A 135 -5.48 7.77 3.53
C ILE A 135 -5.31 9.09 4.28
N PRO A 136 -5.40 9.13 5.63
CA PRO A 136 -5.45 10.38 6.39
C PRO A 136 -4.15 11.22 6.35
N HIS A 137 -2.99 10.65 5.98
CA HIS A 137 -1.68 11.30 6.10
C HIS A 137 -0.77 11.15 4.86
N SER A 138 -1.36 11.10 3.66
CA SER A 138 -0.57 11.32 2.46
C SER A 138 -0.17 12.79 2.44
N THR A 139 1.04 13.11 2.89
CA THR A 139 1.68 14.40 2.67
C THR A 139 2.87 14.09 1.77
N ARG A 140 2.92 14.71 0.59
CA ARG A 140 4.13 14.67 -0.24
C ARG A 140 5.27 15.36 0.48
#